data_AF-A0A4Q5XQF3-F1
#
_entry.id   AF-A0A4Q5XQF3-F1
#
_cell.length_a   1.000
_cell.length_b   1.000
_cell.length_c   1.000
_cell.angle_alpha   90.00
_cell.angle_beta   90.00
_cell.angle_gamma   90.00
#
_symmetry.space_group_name_H-M   'P 1'
#
loop_
_entity.id
_entity.type
_entity.pdbx_description
1 polymer ?
#
loop_
_entity_poly.entity_id
_entity_poly.type
_entity_poly.pdbx_seq_one_letter_code
_entity_poly.pdbx_strand_id
1 'polypeptide(L)'
;MQRTAMLAVFIALAACAPKAETPKSEAAAATAGIAPDVAAAQAAGTGDPRVPTVDPASITDASPVGDVMHAYVIPGSETLFAAETEGAPSDATGWAKLRTAAQDVITGAQLLKASSRSKGPEWDADVDTVIKATKVTAGALAKNNADDLVFSDGDMMAGCTACHQKFRDQQPPEGHLVEQKN
;
A
#
# COMPACT_ATOMS: atom_id res chain seq x y z
N MET A 1 -32.96 -78.74 -15.67
CA MET A 1 -32.31 -78.01 -16.79
C MET A 1 -31.33 -77.03 -16.16
N GLN A 2 -30.12 -77.50 -15.84
CA GLN A 2 -28.88 -77.46 -16.65
C GLN A 2 -28.17 -76.10 -16.56
N ARG A 3 -27.00 -76.14 -15.89
CA ARG A 3 -26.00 -75.09 -15.73
C ARG A 3 -25.33 -74.77 -17.07
N THR A 4 -24.93 -73.52 -17.29
CA THR A 4 -23.73 -73.22 -18.08
C THR A 4 -23.16 -71.86 -17.70
N ALA A 5 -22.02 -71.90 -17.01
CA ALA A 5 -21.00 -70.86 -17.08
C ALA A 5 -20.28 -70.99 -18.44
N MET A 6 -19.88 -69.88 -19.05
CA MET A 6 -18.76 -69.88 -20.00
C MET A 6 -17.84 -68.70 -19.73
N LEU A 7 -16.61 -69.09 -19.46
CA LEU A 7 -15.41 -68.30 -19.27
C LEU A 7 -14.76 -68.03 -20.65
N ALA A 8 -13.80 -67.10 -20.64
CA ALA A 8 -12.64 -66.99 -21.54
C ALA A 8 -12.79 -66.14 -22.83
N VAL A 9 -11.80 -65.40 -23.33
CA VAL A 9 -10.41 -65.04 -22.92
C VAL A 9 -9.95 -63.91 -23.87
N PHE A 10 -9.19 -62.95 -23.34
CA PHE A 10 -8.18 -62.03 -23.90
C PHE A 10 -7.97 -61.90 -25.43
N ILE A 11 -7.81 -60.65 -25.91
CA ILE A 11 -6.60 -60.21 -26.65
C ILE A 11 -6.28 -58.76 -26.25
N ALA A 12 -5.05 -58.56 -25.76
CA ALA A 12 -4.42 -57.28 -25.49
C ALA A 12 -4.00 -56.58 -26.79
N LEU A 13 -4.20 -55.25 -26.88
CA LEU A 13 -3.35 -54.38 -27.67
C LEU A 13 -2.51 -53.53 -26.72
N ALA A 14 -1.33 -54.05 -26.38
CA ALA A 14 -0.20 -53.25 -25.97
C ALA A 14 0.38 -52.60 -27.24
N ALA A 15 0.14 -51.30 -27.42
CA ALA A 15 0.93 -50.47 -28.32
C ALA A 15 1.90 -49.66 -27.46
N CYS A 16 3.20 -49.94 -27.63
CA CYS A 16 4.30 -49.21 -27.04
C CYS A 16 4.25 -47.72 -27.39
N ALA A 17 4.32 -46.87 -26.36
CA ALA A 17 4.88 -45.52 -26.48
C ALA A 17 5.73 -45.26 -25.22
N PRO A 18 6.92 -44.65 -25.35
CA PRO A 18 7.90 -44.56 -24.28
C PRO A 18 7.40 -43.64 -23.16
N LYS A 19 7.84 -43.95 -21.94
CA LYS A 19 7.65 -43.15 -20.75
C LYS A 19 8.20 -41.74 -20.97
N ALA A 20 7.32 -40.79 -21.30
CA ALA A 20 7.63 -39.37 -21.22
C ALA A 20 7.42 -38.93 -19.77
N GLU A 21 8.52 -38.75 -19.06
CA GLU A 21 8.54 -37.93 -17.85
C GLU A 21 8.07 -36.53 -18.24
N THR A 22 6.87 -36.17 -17.82
CA THR A 22 6.40 -34.80 -17.94
C THR A 22 7.31 -33.91 -17.08
N PRO A 23 7.88 -32.83 -17.63
CA PRO A 23 8.85 -32.01 -16.91
C PRO A 23 8.24 -31.49 -15.61
N LYS A 24 9.03 -31.53 -14.54
CA LYS A 24 8.81 -30.73 -13.33
C LYS A 24 8.40 -29.34 -13.79
N SER A 25 7.17 -28.94 -13.49
CA SER A 25 6.67 -27.59 -13.74
C SER A 25 7.57 -26.65 -12.94
N GLU A 26 8.56 -26.12 -13.64
CA GLU A 26 9.43 -25.07 -13.19
C GLU A 26 8.57 -23.80 -13.23
N ALA A 27 8.32 -23.27 -12.04
CA ALA A 27 7.82 -21.93 -11.78
C ALA A 27 6.65 -21.46 -12.66
N ALA A 28 5.46 -21.97 -12.39
CA ALA A 28 4.30 -21.08 -12.41
C ALA A 28 4.50 -20.07 -11.27
N ALA A 29 5.09 -18.92 -11.59
CA ALA A 29 5.09 -17.78 -10.68
C ALA A 29 3.64 -17.50 -10.30
N ALA A 30 3.35 -17.60 -9.00
CA ALA A 30 2.04 -17.35 -8.44
C ALA A 30 1.60 -15.91 -8.77
N THR A 31 0.70 -15.74 -9.73
CA THR A 31 -0.04 -14.50 -9.96
C THR A 31 -1.30 -14.41 -9.09
N ALA A 32 -1.28 -15.08 -7.94
CA ALA A 32 -2.29 -14.92 -6.89
C ALA A 32 -1.67 -14.11 -5.75
N GLY A 33 -2.12 -12.87 -5.53
CA GLY A 33 -1.82 -12.14 -4.29
C GLY A 33 -1.28 -10.71 -4.41
N ILE A 34 -1.34 -10.05 -5.57
CA ILE A 34 -1.03 -8.61 -5.67
C ILE A 34 -2.32 -7.82 -5.44
N ALA A 35 -2.28 -6.86 -4.51
CA ALA A 35 -3.41 -5.98 -4.22
C ALA A 35 -3.84 -5.18 -5.48
N PRO A 36 -5.15 -4.92 -5.67
CA PRO A 36 -5.64 -4.28 -6.89
C PRO A 36 -5.02 -2.91 -7.19
N ASP A 37 -4.73 -2.11 -6.17
CA ASP A 37 -4.08 -0.81 -6.29
C ASP A 37 -2.59 -0.94 -6.64
N VAL A 38 -1.88 -1.94 -6.08
CA VAL A 38 -0.49 -2.25 -6.44
C VAL A 38 -0.42 -2.74 -7.89
N ALA A 39 -1.39 -3.55 -8.32
CA ALA A 39 -1.51 -3.98 -9.72
C ALA A 39 -1.81 -2.79 -10.64
N ALA A 40 -2.68 -1.86 -10.23
CA ALA A 40 -2.99 -0.65 -10.98
C ALA A 40 -1.76 0.27 -11.11
N ALA A 41 -1.00 0.44 -10.03
CA ALA A 41 0.25 1.18 -10.04
C ALA A 41 1.26 0.57 -11.02
N GLN A 42 1.47 -0.75 -10.92
CA GLN A 42 2.34 -1.49 -11.85
C GLN A 42 1.89 -1.34 -13.31
N ALA A 43 0.59 -1.42 -13.58
CA ALA A 43 0.02 -1.25 -14.92
C ALA A 43 0.18 0.18 -15.46
N ALA A 44 0.13 1.19 -14.58
CA ALA A 44 0.39 2.59 -14.92
C ALA A 44 1.90 2.90 -15.05
N GLY A 45 2.78 1.93 -14.80
CA GLY A 45 4.24 2.12 -14.78
C GLY A 45 4.74 2.88 -13.55
N THR A 46 3.92 2.98 -12.50
CA THR A 46 4.28 3.59 -11.22
C THR A 46 4.63 2.52 -10.18
N GLY A 47 5.53 2.82 -9.25
CA GLY A 47 5.85 1.92 -8.13
C GLY A 47 4.69 1.76 -7.15
N ASP A 48 4.75 0.74 -6.28
CA ASP A 48 3.82 0.58 -5.17
C ASP A 48 3.85 1.84 -4.28
N PRO A 49 2.73 2.57 -4.10
CA PRO A 49 2.71 3.82 -3.35
C PRO A 49 3.01 3.63 -1.86
N ARG A 50 2.99 2.39 -1.35
CA ARG A 50 3.35 2.01 0.02
C ARG A 50 4.87 1.94 0.23
N VAL A 51 5.65 2.02 -0.85
CA VAL A 51 7.11 1.99 -0.80
C VAL A 51 7.63 3.43 -0.89
N PRO A 52 8.43 3.90 0.09
CA PRO A 52 9.02 5.22 0.03
C PRO A 52 9.84 5.42 -1.26
N THR A 53 9.57 6.51 -1.97
CA THR A 53 10.35 6.91 -3.15
C THR A 53 11.50 7.85 -2.80
N VAL A 54 11.52 8.35 -1.56
CA VAL A 54 12.62 9.12 -0.95
C VAL A 54 13.06 8.37 0.30
N ASP A 55 14.38 8.24 0.51
CA ASP A 55 14.92 7.58 1.69
C ASP A 55 14.65 8.42 2.96
N PRO A 56 13.93 7.90 3.96
CA PRO A 56 13.75 8.55 5.27
C PRO A 56 15.04 9.11 5.90
N ALA A 57 16.18 8.41 5.72
CA ALA A 57 17.46 8.82 6.27
C ALA A 57 18.10 10.02 5.55
N SER A 58 17.62 10.36 4.35
CA SER A 58 18.09 11.51 3.57
C SER A 58 17.39 12.82 3.92
N ILE A 59 16.33 12.77 4.75
CA ILE A 59 15.55 13.95 5.11
C ILE A 59 16.34 14.86 6.05
N THR A 60 16.42 16.14 5.69
CA THR A 60 17.05 17.21 6.47
C THR A 60 16.09 18.38 6.66
N ASP A 61 16.50 19.40 7.41
CA ASP A 61 15.73 20.64 7.58
C ASP A 61 15.53 21.41 6.28
N ALA A 62 16.42 21.22 5.30
CA ALA A 62 16.33 21.85 3.98
C ALA A 62 15.45 21.06 2.99
N SER A 63 15.05 19.83 3.32
CA SER A 63 14.23 19.01 2.43
C SER A 63 12.85 19.64 2.21
N PRO A 64 12.36 19.71 0.96
CA PRO A 64 11.04 20.26 0.65
C PRO A 64 9.91 19.41 1.25
N VAL A 65 8.70 19.98 1.29
CA VAL A 65 7.47 19.28 1.69
C VAL A 65 7.30 17.96 0.93
N GLY A 66 7.51 17.98 -0.39
CA GLY A 66 7.38 16.79 -1.24
C GLY A 66 8.23 15.62 -0.76
N ASP A 67 9.50 15.86 -0.41
CA ASP A 67 10.40 14.80 0.06
C ASP A 67 9.93 14.17 1.37
N VAL A 68 9.44 14.98 2.31
CA VAL A 68 8.86 14.48 3.57
C VAL A 68 7.60 13.65 3.30
N MET A 69 6.75 14.09 2.37
CA MET A 69 5.55 13.35 1.98
C MET A 69 5.91 11.98 1.38
N HIS A 70 6.88 11.94 0.46
CA HIS A 70 7.29 10.73 -0.25
C HIS A 70 8.16 9.78 0.59
N ALA A 71 8.83 10.29 1.64
CA ALA A 71 9.61 9.46 2.56
C ALA A 71 8.75 8.81 3.65
N TYR A 72 7.73 9.52 4.14
CA TYR A 72 7.00 9.12 5.35
C TYR A 72 5.49 9.08 5.17
N VAL A 73 4.88 10.21 4.80
CA VAL A 73 3.42 10.39 4.93
C VAL A 73 2.66 9.52 3.93
N ILE A 74 3.00 9.60 2.64
CA ILE A 74 2.35 8.84 1.58
C ILE A 74 2.51 7.33 1.80
N PRO A 75 3.73 6.76 1.89
CA PRO A 75 3.87 5.31 2.05
C PRO A 75 3.22 4.78 3.33
N GLY A 76 3.28 5.56 4.43
CA GLY A 76 2.64 5.22 5.68
C GLY A 76 1.10 5.25 5.59
N SER A 77 0.52 6.33 5.06
CA SER A 77 -0.94 6.44 4.95
C SER A 77 -1.52 5.43 3.97
N GLU A 78 -0.88 5.21 2.83
CA GLU A 78 -1.31 4.22 1.83
C GLU A 78 -1.27 2.80 2.41
N THR A 79 -0.26 2.48 3.22
CA THR A 79 -0.20 1.19 3.92
C THR A 79 -1.36 1.01 4.91
N LEU A 80 -1.79 2.07 5.59
CA LEU A 80 -2.90 2.02 6.54
C LEU A 80 -4.26 1.96 5.84
N PHE A 81 -4.46 2.76 4.78
CA PHE A 81 -5.67 2.69 3.95
C PHE A 81 -5.84 1.32 3.29
N ALA A 82 -4.74 0.73 2.83
CA ALA A 82 -4.74 -0.62 2.29
C ALA A 82 -5.26 -1.64 3.31
N ALA A 83 -4.83 -1.55 4.56
CA ALA A 83 -5.24 -2.51 5.59
C ALA A 83 -6.74 -2.47 5.89
N GLU A 84 -7.41 -1.34 5.68
CA GLU A 84 -8.88 -1.25 5.80
C GLU A 84 -9.62 -1.87 4.62
N THR A 85 -9.04 -1.77 3.42
CA THR A 85 -9.68 -2.22 2.18
C THR A 85 -9.36 -3.68 1.84
N GLU A 86 -8.14 -4.13 2.16
CA GLU A 86 -7.66 -5.50 1.94
C GLU A 86 -7.87 -6.40 3.16
N GLY A 87 -8.14 -5.81 4.32
CA GLY A 87 -8.29 -6.49 5.58
C GLY A 87 -7.01 -6.51 6.43
N ALA A 88 -7.21 -6.69 7.73
CA ALA A 88 -6.12 -6.70 8.68
C ALA A 88 -5.15 -7.88 8.45
N PRO A 89 -3.85 -7.70 8.72
CA PRO A 89 -2.86 -8.77 8.58
C PRO A 89 -3.17 -9.98 9.48
N SER A 90 -2.84 -11.17 8.99
CA SER A 90 -2.99 -12.42 9.74
C SER A 90 -1.74 -12.82 10.54
N ASP A 91 -0.62 -12.10 10.37
CA ASP A 91 0.65 -12.43 11.00
C ASP A 91 1.31 -11.22 11.70
N ALA A 92 2.26 -11.53 12.59
CA ALA A 92 2.97 -10.53 13.39
C ALA A 92 3.79 -9.55 12.53
N THR A 93 4.26 -9.98 11.36
CA THR A 93 5.05 -9.15 10.44
C THR A 93 4.20 -8.05 9.84
N GLY A 94 3.01 -8.39 9.36
CA GLY A 94 2.06 -7.41 8.84
C GLY A 94 1.59 -6.43 9.92
N TRP A 95 1.30 -6.90 11.13
CA TRP A 95 0.98 -6.00 12.25
C TRP A 95 2.15 -5.09 12.64
N ALA A 96 3.39 -5.57 12.55
CA ALA A 96 4.57 -4.72 12.72
C ALA A 96 4.66 -3.66 11.62
N LYS A 97 4.39 -4.02 10.35
CA LYS A 97 4.37 -3.08 9.23
C LYS A 97 3.35 -1.96 9.43
N LEU A 98 2.14 -2.28 9.88
CA LEU A 98 1.12 -1.25 10.16
C LEU A 98 1.55 -0.29 11.28
N ARG A 99 2.16 -0.81 12.36
CA ARG A 99 2.67 0.03 13.44
C ARG A 99 3.78 0.97 12.97
N THR A 100 4.70 0.47 12.14
CA THR A 100 5.72 1.31 11.50
C THR A 100 5.08 2.37 10.63
N ALA A 101 4.11 2.02 9.78
CA ALA A 101 3.40 2.96 8.92
C ALA A 101 2.70 4.09 9.70
N ALA A 102 2.05 3.77 10.82
CA ALA A 102 1.45 4.79 11.69
C ALA A 102 2.51 5.72 12.31
N GLN A 103 3.66 5.16 12.72
CA GLN A 103 4.75 5.96 13.24
C GLN A 103 5.39 6.84 12.16
N ASP A 104 5.48 6.37 10.92
CA ASP A 104 5.99 7.12 9.79
C ASP A 104 5.07 8.30 9.46
N VAL A 105 3.74 8.12 9.41
CA VAL A 105 2.80 9.23 9.23
C VAL A 105 2.96 10.28 10.33
N ILE A 106 3.08 9.86 11.60
CA ILE A 106 3.30 10.79 12.73
C ILE A 106 4.62 11.55 12.56
N THR A 107 5.70 10.86 12.20
CA THR A 107 7.04 11.43 12.04
C THR A 107 7.07 12.41 10.87
N GLY A 108 6.55 12.01 9.71
CA GLY A 108 6.42 12.86 8.54
C GLY A 108 5.60 14.10 8.83
N ALA A 109 4.43 13.95 9.47
CA ALA A 109 3.59 15.08 9.86
C ALA A 109 4.32 16.04 10.81
N GLN A 110 5.07 15.55 11.80
CA GLN A 110 5.88 16.41 12.67
C GLN A 110 6.96 17.18 11.89
N LEU A 111 7.62 16.54 10.92
CA LEU A 111 8.62 17.19 10.08
C LEU A 111 8.03 18.30 9.20
N LEU A 112 6.76 18.19 8.79
CA LEU A 112 6.05 19.24 8.04
C LEU A 112 5.84 20.53 8.84
N LYS A 113 5.96 20.50 10.17
CA LYS A 113 5.87 21.68 11.05
C LYS A 113 7.18 22.45 11.18
N ALA A 114 8.28 21.98 10.59
CA ALA A 114 9.54 22.70 10.60
C ALA A 114 9.36 24.10 9.98
N SER A 115 10.08 25.11 10.46
CA SER A 115 9.90 26.50 10.00
C SER A 115 10.18 26.69 8.50
N SER A 116 10.97 25.81 7.89
CA SER A 116 11.24 25.78 6.45
C SER A 116 10.10 25.20 5.60
N ARG A 117 9.13 24.52 6.22
CA ARG A 117 8.04 23.80 5.56
C ARG A 117 6.64 24.28 5.96
N SER A 118 6.47 24.74 7.20
CA SER A 118 5.20 25.25 7.70
C SER A 118 4.76 26.47 6.88
N LYS A 119 3.47 26.52 6.57
CA LYS A 119 2.82 27.66 5.90
C LYS A 119 2.05 28.57 6.87
N GLY A 120 2.26 28.38 8.18
CA GLY A 120 1.64 29.17 9.25
C GLY A 120 0.68 28.37 10.14
N PRO A 121 -0.02 29.05 11.07
CA PRO A 121 -0.77 28.38 12.14
C PRO A 121 -1.86 27.42 11.66
N GLU A 122 -2.50 27.72 10.53
CA GLU A 122 -3.56 26.86 9.99
C GLU A 122 -2.99 25.57 9.39
N TRP A 123 -1.83 25.64 8.72
CA TRP A 123 -1.08 24.45 8.29
C TRP A 123 -0.72 23.57 9.48
N ASP A 124 -0.16 24.18 10.53
CA ASP A 124 0.25 23.45 11.73
C ASP A 124 -0.94 22.80 12.45
N ALA A 125 -2.11 23.46 12.45
CA ALA A 125 -3.33 22.93 13.04
C ALA A 125 -3.90 21.72 12.26
N ASP A 126 -3.89 21.78 10.92
CA ASP A 126 -4.30 20.65 10.09
C ASP A 126 -3.35 19.46 10.27
N VAL A 127 -2.03 19.74 10.32
CA VAL A 127 -0.99 18.74 10.60
C VAL A 127 -1.17 18.12 12.01
N ASP A 128 -1.49 18.92 13.02
CA ASP A 128 -1.76 18.41 14.38
C ASP A 128 -3.00 17.52 14.44
N THR A 129 -4.01 17.81 13.61
CA THR A 129 -5.20 16.95 13.46
C THR A 129 -4.81 15.58 12.93
N VAL A 130 -3.99 15.52 11.87
CA VAL A 130 -3.46 14.26 11.33
C VAL A 130 -2.66 13.51 12.40
N ILE A 131 -1.72 14.17 13.10
CA ILE A 131 -0.91 13.53 14.16
C ILE A 131 -1.80 12.93 15.25
N LYS A 132 -2.82 13.68 15.71
CA LYS A 132 -3.74 13.23 16.75
C LYS A 132 -4.54 12.00 16.29
N ALA A 133 -5.10 12.04 15.09
CA ALA A 133 -5.88 10.94 14.54
C ALA A 133 -5.01 9.68 14.31
N THR A 134 -3.79 9.82 13.78
CA THR A 134 -2.88 8.66 13.63
C THR A 134 -2.50 8.05 14.97
N LYS A 135 -2.35 8.84 16.04
CA LYS A 135 -2.06 8.29 17.39
C LYS A 135 -3.19 7.41 17.92
N VAL A 136 -4.45 7.70 17.58
CA VAL A 136 -5.59 6.82 17.91
C VAL A 136 -5.44 5.49 17.17
N THR A 137 -5.15 5.54 15.86
CA THR A 137 -4.88 4.34 15.05
C THR A 137 -3.70 3.53 15.61
N ALA A 138 -2.59 4.18 15.98
CA ALA A 138 -1.44 3.52 16.58
C ALA A 138 -1.79 2.79 17.90
N GLY A 139 -2.71 3.35 18.69
CA GLY A 139 -3.23 2.71 19.90
C GLY A 139 -4.05 1.43 19.63
N ALA A 140 -4.81 1.41 18.53
CA ALA A 140 -5.52 0.20 18.06
C ALA A 140 -4.54 -0.85 17.54
N LEU A 141 -3.58 -0.44 16.71
CA LEU A 141 -2.54 -1.30 16.15
C LEU A 141 -1.66 -1.95 17.22
N ALA A 142 -1.40 -1.28 18.34
CA ALA A 142 -0.64 -1.84 19.46
C ALA A 142 -1.31 -3.09 20.09
N LYS A 143 -2.63 -3.27 19.89
CA LYS A 143 -3.40 -4.40 20.39
C LYS A 143 -3.63 -5.48 19.35
N ASN A 144 -3.14 -5.29 18.11
CA ASN A 144 -3.49 -6.10 16.95
C ASN A 144 -5.01 -6.26 16.78
N ASN A 145 -5.78 -5.21 17.05
CA ASN A 145 -7.23 -5.24 16.93
C ASN A 145 -7.67 -4.74 15.55
N ALA A 146 -8.20 -5.64 14.73
CA ALA A 146 -8.70 -5.34 13.39
C ALA A 146 -9.97 -4.48 13.43
N ASP A 147 -10.85 -4.70 14.42
CA ASP A 147 -12.13 -3.98 14.51
C ASP A 147 -11.94 -2.51 14.87
N ASP A 148 -10.81 -2.18 15.52
CA ASP A 148 -10.44 -0.81 15.89
C ASP A 148 -9.54 -0.13 14.83
N LEU A 149 -9.23 -0.82 13.71
CA LEU A 149 -8.42 -0.26 12.64
C LEU A 149 -9.27 0.63 11.73
N VAL A 150 -9.47 1.87 12.17
CA VAL A 150 -10.25 2.90 11.47
C VAL A 150 -9.42 4.17 11.25
N PHE A 151 -8.35 4.03 10.46
CA PHE A 151 -7.50 5.12 10.02
C PHE A 151 -8.21 6.11 9.08
N SER A 152 -9.08 5.67 8.15
CA SER A 152 -9.76 6.57 7.20
C SER A 152 -10.98 7.30 7.76
N ASP A 153 -11.30 7.13 9.04
CA ASP A 153 -12.47 7.75 9.66
C ASP A 153 -12.19 9.15 10.22
N GLY A 154 -13.28 9.93 10.32
CA GLY A 154 -13.37 11.14 11.14
C GLY A 154 -12.26 12.16 10.91
N ASP A 155 -11.50 12.43 11.98
CA ASP A 155 -10.48 13.49 12.05
C ASP A 155 -9.30 13.25 11.07
N MET A 156 -8.98 12.00 10.71
CA MET A 156 -7.84 11.71 9.81
C MET A 156 -8.08 12.28 8.41
N MET A 157 -9.19 11.87 7.78
CA MET A 157 -9.54 12.34 6.44
C MET A 157 -9.87 13.83 6.45
N ALA A 158 -10.42 14.36 7.54
CA ALA A 158 -10.64 15.79 7.71
C ALA A 158 -9.31 16.57 7.66
N GLY A 159 -8.29 16.14 8.42
CA GLY A 159 -6.97 16.79 8.43
C GLY A 159 -6.26 16.71 7.07
N CYS A 160 -6.20 15.52 6.47
CA CYS A 160 -5.61 15.33 5.14
C CYS A 160 -6.30 16.18 4.07
N THR A 161 -7.65 16.21 4.08
CA THR A 161 -8.44 16.96 3.09
C THR A 161 -8.31 18.46 3.30
N ALA A 162 -8.43 18.96 4.53
CA ALA A 162 -8.33 20.39 4.84
C ALA A 162 -6.97 20.95 4.41
N CYS A 163 -5.88 20.27 4.78
CA CYS A 163 -4.53 20.69 4.42
C CYS A 163 -4.32 20.66 2.90
N HIS A 164 -4.68 19.57 2.23
CA HIS A 164 -4.49 19.44 0.78
C HIS A 164 -5.32 20.45 0.00
N GLN A 165 -6.60 20.59 0.33
CA GLN A 165 -7.45 21.56 -0.33
C GLN A 165 -6.87 22.94 -0.19
N LYS A 166 -6.45 23.36 1.00
CA LYS A 166 -5.98 24.73 1.22
C LYS A 166 -4.60 25.02 0.64
N PHE A 167 -3.66 24.08 0.72
CA PHE A 167 -2.24 24.38 0.52
C PHE A 167 -1.57 23.61 -0.64
N ARG A 168 -2.23 22.58 -1.17
CA ARG A 168 -1.78 21.80 -2.34
C ARG A 168 -2.63 22.12 -3.58
N ASP A 169 -3.95 22.07 -3.43
CA ASP A 169 -4.89 22.06 -4.55
C ASP A 169 -5.32 23.46 -5.01
N GLN A 170 -5.12 24.49 -4.18
CA GLN A 170 -5.50 25.89 -4.48
C GLN A 170 -4.44 26.66 -5.28
N GLN A 171 -3.50 25.97 -5.93
CA GLN A 171 -2.53 26.59 -6.83
C GLN A 171 -2.94 26.37 -8.30
N PRO A 172 -3.65 27.30 -8.96
CA PRO A 172 -3.40 27.52 -10.38
C PRO A 172 -2.00 28.14 -10.55
N PRO A 173 -1.28 27.88 -11.64
CA PRO A 173 0.12 28.26 -11.76
C PRO A 173 0.26 29.77 -11.89
N GLU A 174 0.83 30.44 -10.89
CA GLU A 174 1.62 31.62 -11.18
C GLU A 174 2.91 31.17 -11.87
N GLY A 175 2.91 31.15 -13.22
CA GLY A 175 4.15 31.10 -13.99
C GLY A 175 4.23 30.18 -15.22
N HIS A 176 3.16 29.51 -15.66
CA HIS A 176 3.19 28.73 -16.91
C HIS A 176 2.09 29.13 -17.90
N LEU A 177 1.95 30.44 -18.14
CA LEU A 177 1.70 30.86 -19.51
C LEU A 177 3.05 30.77 -20.22
N VAL A 178 3.18 29.75 -21.06
CA VAL A 178 4.23 29.66 -22.06
C VAL A 178 4.28 31.00 -22.79
N GLU A 179 5.33 31.79 -22.54
CA GLU A 179 5.77 32.78 -23.52
C GLU A 179 6.08 32.00 -24.79
N GLN A 180 5.12 31.99 -25.72
CA GLN A 180 5.42 31.64 -27.09
C GLN A 180 6.37 32.71 -27.61
N LYS A 181 7.67 32.41 -27.58
CA LYS A 181 8.64 33.13 -28.40
C LYS A 181 8.33 32.80 -29.86
N ASN A 182 8.02 33.87 -30.59
CA ASN A 182 7.83 34.00 -32.04
C ASN A 182 8.66 33.03 -32.88
#